data_AF-A0A840E5G9-F1
#
_entry.id   AF-A0A840E5G9-F1
#
_cell.length_a   1.000
_cell.length_b   1.000
_cell.length_c   1.000
_cell.angle_alpha   90.00
_cell.angle_beta   90.00
_cell.angle_gamma   90.00
#
_symmetry.space_group_name_H-M   'P 1'
#
loop_
_entity.id
_entity.type
_entity.pdbx_description
1 polymer ?
#
loop_
_entity_poly.entity_id
_entity_poly.type
_entity_poly.pdbx_seq_one_letter_code
_entity_poly.pdbx_strand_id
1 'polypeptide(L)' 'MKNSKNTISSSIATATASVNKQQLAKKYELTNENRVVSGVTLHRIKALRDFSDVKAGSLGGLYRK' A
#
# COMPACT_ATOMS: atom_id res chain seq x y z
N MET A 1 -5.82 -30.26 29.71
CA MET A 1 -4.45 -30.76 29.43
C MET A 1 -3.70 -29.65 28.70
N LYS A 2 -2.56 -29.22 29.24
CA LYS A 2 -1.70 -28.20 28.62
C LYS A 2 -0.60 -28.92 27.85
N ASN A 3 -0.48 -28.72 26.54
CA ASN A 3 0.66 -29.21 25.77
C ASN A 3 1.42 -28.03 25.17
N SER A 4 2.31 -27.54 26.02
CA SER A 4 3.48 -26.74 25.71
C SER A 4 4.51 -27.56 24.93
N LYS A 5 5.23 -26.86 24.04
CA LYS A 5 6.58 -27.09 23.49
C LYS A 5 6.60 -27.13 21.96
N ASN A 6 6.82 -25.96 21.35
CA ASN A 6 7.53 -25.90 20.07
C ASN A 6 8.86 -25.16 20.32
N THR A 7 9.90 -25.93 20.59
CA THR A 7 11.26 -25.50 20.95
C THR A 7 12.10 -25.28 19.69
N ILE A 8 12.35 -24.00 19.39
CA ILE A 8 13.58 -23.39 18.88
C ILE A 8 14.59 -24.31 18.17
N SER A 9 14.73 -24.16 16.85
CA SER A 9 16.01 -24.43 16.16
C SER A 9 16.90 -23.20 16.27
N SER A 10 17.95 -23.33 17.05
CA SER A 10 18.96 -22.32 17.34
C SER A 10 19.93 -22.08 16.16
N SER A 11 20.20 -20.78 15.93
CA SER A 11 21.46 -20.18 15.46
C SER A 11 22.02 -20.56 14.07
N ILE A 12 22.04 -19.61 13.13
CA ILE A 12 23.26 -19.02 12.52
C ILE A 12 22.90 -17.68 11.83
N ALA A 13 23.42 -16.60 12.41
CA ALA A 13 23.91 -15.35 11.83
C ALA A 13 23.30 -14.82 10.51
N THR A 14 22.57 -13.69 10.59
CA THR A 14 23.07 -12.34 10.24
C THR A 14 21.89 -11.36 10.08
N ALA A 15 22.04 -10.18 10.69
CA ALA A 15 21.21 -8.98 10.50
C ALA A 15 19.70 -9.07 10.85
N THR A 16 19.35 -9.48 12.06
CA THR A 16 18.11 -9.04 12.73
C THR A 16 18.18 -7.58 13.19
N ALA A 17 18.54 -6.69 12.25
CA ALA A 17 18.52 -5.23 12.38
C ALA A 17 17.98 -4.59 11.09
N SER A 18 16.93 -5.17 10.51
CA SER A 18 16.00 -4.39 9.69
C SER A 18 14.69 -4.38 10.44
N VAL A 19 14.60 -3.50 11.43
CA VAL A 19 13.34 -3.18 12.10
C VAL A 19 12.37 -2.80 11.01
N ASN A 20 11.42 -3.70 10.83
CA ASN A 20 10.31 -3.81 9.93
C ASN A 20 9.72 -2.43 9.59
N LYS A 21 10.37 -1.70 8.69
CA LYS A 21 9.73 -0.57 8.01
C LYS A 21 8.78 -1.22 7.03
N GLN A 22 7.60 -1.63 7.51
CA GLN A 22 6.40 -1.76 6.68
C GLN A 22 6.15 -0.36 6.11
N GLN A 23 6.95 0.02 5.12
CA GLN A 23 6.80 1.26 4.40
C GLN A 23 5.41 1.15 3.78
N LEU A 24 4.45 1.94 4.28
CA LEU A 24 3.08 1.92 3.80
C LEU A 24 3.12 2.18 2.29
N ALA A 25 3.06 1.11 1.50
CA ALA A 25 3.14 1.21 0.06
C ALA A 25 2.02 2.13 -0.41
N LYS A 26 2.38 3.13 -1.23
CA LYS A 26 1.44 4.11 -1.77
C LYS A 26 0.21 3.37 -2.30
N LYS A 27 -0.97 3.80 -1.86
CA LYS A 27 -2.24 3.16 -2.22
C LYS A 27 -2.70 3.53 -3.63
N TYR A 28 -2.39 4.75 -4.06
CA TYR A 28 -2.85 5.31 -5.32
C TYR A 28 -1.85 6.32 -5.89
N GLU A 29 -2.02 6.63 -7.17
CA GLU A 29 -1.35 7.71 -7.89
C GLU A 29 -2.36 8.59 -8.62
N LEU A 30 -1.95 9.81 -8.97
CA LEU A 30 -2.70 10.68 -9.88
C LEU A 30 -2.19 10.42 -11.30
N THR A 31 -3.09 10.21 -12.23
CA THR A 31 -2.74 10.01 -13.65
C THR A 31 -2.67 11.34 -14.39
N ASN A 32 -2.24 11.29 -15.66
CA ASN A 32 -2.23 12.44 -16.55
C ASN A 32 -3.64 12.86 -17.01
N GLU A 33 -4.63 11.98 -16.86
CA GLU A 33 -6.04 12.31 -17.13
C GLU A 33 -6.50 13.35 -16.11
N ASN A 34 -6.95 14.50 -16.62
CA ASN A 34 -7.46 15.58 -15.82
C ASN A 34 -8.69 16.22 -16.45
N ARG A 35 -9.44 16.95 -15.64
CA ARG A 35 -10.61 17.72 -16.06
C ARG A 35 -10.61 19.07 -15.37
N VAL A 36 -10.90 20.12 -16.14
CA VAL A 36 -11.13 21.46 -15.59
C VAL A 36 -12.62 21.63 -15.29
N VAL A 37 -12.96 21.94 -14.05
CA VAL A 37 -14.34 22.23 -13.62
C VAL A 37 -14.30 23.56 -12.87
N SER A 38 -15.08 24.55 -13.34
CA SER A 38 -15.12 25.90 -12.73
C SER A 38 -13.74 26.54 -12.56
N GLY A 39 -12.84 26.35 -13.53
CA GLY A 39 -11.45 26.86 -13.47
C GLY A 39 -10.49 26.04 -12.60
N VAL A 40 -10.94 24.92 -12.02
CA VAL A 40 -10.12 24.05 -11.18
C VAL A 40 -9.74 22.78 -11.93
N THR A 41 -8.45 22.47 -12.00
CA THR A 41 -7.93 21.20 -12.56
C THR A 41 -8.02 20.07 -11.52
N LEU A 42 -8.71 19.00 -11.88
CA LEU A 42 -8.83 17.78 -11.09
C LEU A 42 -8.14 16.62 -11.80
N HIS A 43 -7.45 15.75 -11.07
CA HIS A 43 -6.69 14.63 -11.61
C HIS A 43 -7.35 13.29 -11.25
N ARG A 44 -7.32 12.34 -12.19
CA ARG A 44 -7.87 11.00 -11.98
C ARG A 44 -6.98 10.18 -11.05
N ILE A 45 -7.59 9.58 -10.05
CA ILE A 45 -6.92 8.66 -9.13
C ILE A 45 -6.87 7.26 -9.76
N LYS A 46 -5.71 6.59 -9.67
CA LYS A 46 -5.53 5.18 -10.02
C LYS A 46 -4.96 4.39 -8.84
N ALA A 47 -5.56 3.25 -8.53
CA ALA A 47 -5.08 2.36 -7.47
C ALA A 47 -3.75 1.71 -7.88
N LEU A 48 -2.77 1.74 -6.98
CA LEU A 48 -1.44 1.12 -7.19
C LEU A 48 -1.38 -0.32 -6.68
N ARG A 49 -2.28 -0.69 -5.77
CA ARG A 49 -2.36 -2.00 -5.14
C ARG A 49 -3.80 -2.32 -4.76
N ASP A 50 -4.05 -3.58 -4.44
CA ASP A 50 -5.30 -3.98 -3.82
C ASP A 50 -5.42 -3.37 -2.42
N PHE A 51 -6.59 -2.84 -2.10
CA PHE A 51 -6.96 -2.43 -0.75
C PHE A 51 -8.47 -2.45 -0.58
N SER A 52 -8.97 -3.00 0.54
CA SER A 52 -10.40 -3.20 0.76
C SER A 52 -11.02 -3.97 -0.43
N ASP A 53 -12.00 -3.38 -1.08
CA ASP A 53 -12.74 -3.81 -2.26
C ASP A 53 -12.17 -3.28 -3.58
N VAL A 54 -11.14 -2.42 -3.52
CA VAL A 54 -10.52 -1.79 -4.69
C VAL A 54 -9.31 -2.60 -5.16
N LYS A 55 -9.28 -2.92 -6.46
CA LYS A 55 -8.19 -3.66 -7.10
C LYS A 55 -7.12 -2.74 -7.69
N ALA A 56 -5.88 -3.22 -7.74
CA ALA A 56 -4.79 -2.54 -8.42
C ALA A 56 -5.17 -2.20 -9.87
N GLY A 57 -4.82 -0.99 -10.31
CA GLY A 57 -5.18 -0.48 -11.63
C GLY A 57 -6.58 0.14 -11.73
N SER A 58 -7.45 -0.03 -10.73
CA SER A 58 -8.79 0.56 -10.75
C SER A 58 -8.73 2.09 -10.81
N LEU A 59 -9.56 2.68 -11.67
CA LEU A 59 -9.73 4.13 -11.78
C LEU A 59 -10.79 4.60 -10.79
N GLY A 60 -10.45 5.62 -10.01
CA GLY A 60 -11.34 6.26 -9.05
C GLY A 60 -11.93 7.58 -9.57
N GLY A 61 -12.32 8.43 -8.62
CA GLY A 61 -12.77 9.79 -8.89
C GLY A 61 -11.64 10.75 -9.31
N LEU A 62 -12.05 12.00 -9.54
CA LEU A 62 -11.16 13.12 -9.81
C LEU A 62 -10.92 13.90 -8.51
N TYR A 63 -9.67 14.22 -8.20
CA TYR A 63 -9.28 14.97 -6.99
C TYR A 63 -8.35 16.14 -7.33
N ARG A 64 -8.47 17.24 -6.59
CA ARG A 64 -7.60 18.42 -6.73
C ARG A 64 -6.35 18.22 -5.88
N LYS A 65 -5.16 18.27 -6.49
CA LYS A 65 -3.89 18.19 -5.77
C LYS A 65 -3.74 19.31 -4.72
#